data_AF-A0A1B4V6U7-F1
#
_entry.id   AF-A0A1B4V6U7-F1
#
_cell.length_a   1.000
_cell.length_b   1.000
_cell.length_c   1.000
_cell.angle_alpha   90.00
_cell.angle_beta   90.00
_cell.angle_gamma   90.00
#
_symmetry.space_group_name_H-M   'P 1'
#
loop_
_entity.id
_entity.type
_entity.pdbx_description
1 polymer ?
#
loop_
_entity_poly.entity_id
_entity_poly.type
_entity_poly.pdbx_seq_one_letter_code
_entity_poly.pdbx_strand_id
1 'polypeptide(L)'
;MGDPAGAARHIHQALKPGGAWMIVEPFAHDALEQNINPVGRLYYSASTLVCVPTSLNQEVGTALGAQAGEGRLREVAKSGGFRQFRRAAETPFNLILEARH
;
A
#
# COMPACT_ATOMS: atom_id res chain seq x y z
N MET A 1 3.46 1.97 -7.61
CA MET A 1 4.61 1.03 -7.57
C MET A 1 4.36 -0.10 -8.55
N GLY A 2 5.36 -0.55 -9.33
CA GLY A 2 5.21 -1.64 -10.32
C GLY A 2 5.17 -3.03 -9.70
N ASP A 3 6.10 -3.32 -8.79
CA ASP A 3 6.19 -4.59 -8.05
C ASP A 3 6.19 -4.36 -6.52
N PRO A 4 5.01 -4.19 -5.91
CA PRO A 4 4.90 -3.97 -4.47
C PRO A 4 5.26 -5.23 -3.64
N ALA A 5 5.07 -6.44 -4.18
CA ALA A 5 5.42 -7.67 -3.47
C ALA A 5 6.94 -7.93 -3.46
N GLY A 6 7.62 -7.68 -4.59
CA GLY A 6 9.07 -7.71 -4.67
C GLY A 6 9.72 -6.67 -3.78
N ALA A 7 9.17 -5.44 -3.74
CA ALA A 7 9.61 -4.41 -2.79
C ALA A 7 9.46 -4.87 -1.34
N ALA A 8 8.31 -5.43 -0.96
CA ALA A 8 8.09 -5.96 0.38
C ALA A 8 9.09 -7.08 0.73
N ARG A 9 9.37 -8.01 -0.20
CA ARG A 9 10.36 -9.07 0.00
C ARG A 9 11.77 -8.53 0.19
N HIS A 10 12.15 -7.55 -0.62
CA HIS A 10 13.47 -6.92 -0.50
C HIS A 10 13.63 -6.22 0.85
N ILE A 11 12.62 -5.47 1.30
CA ILE A 11 12.64 -4.81 2.61
C ILE A 11 12.72 -5.85 3.74
N HIS A 12 11.93 -6.92 3.67
CA HIS A 12 11.99 -8.00 4.66
C HIS A 12 13.41 -8.59 4.77
N GLN A 13 14.08 -8.85 3.65
CA GLN A 13 15.45 -9.37 3.63
C GLN A 13 16.50 -8.37 4.13
N ALA A 14 16.26 -7.07 3.96
CA ALA A 14 17.18 -6.01 4.36
C ALA A 14 17.09 -5.66 5.87
N LEU A 15 15.98 -5.97 6.52
CA LEU A 15 15.79 -5.69 7.95
C LEU A 15 16.59 -6.66 8.84
N LYS A 16 17.11 -6.14 9.95
CA LYS A 16 17.65 -6.98 11.03
C LYS A 16 16.52 -7.78 11.69
N PRO A 17 16.82 -8.92 12.34
CA PRO A 17 15.84 -9.63 13.15
C PRO A 17 15.14 -8.71 14.15
N GLY A 18 13.80 -8.75 14.18
CA GLY A 18 12.96 -7.89 15.03
C GLY A 18 12.73 -6.47 14.51
N GLY A 19 13.27 -6.12 13.35
CA GLY A 19 13.05 -4.85 12.66
C GLY A 19 11.61 -4.65 12.17
N ALA A 20 11.28 -3.40 11.85
CA ALA A 20 9.96 -3.00 11.39
C ALA A 20 10.05 -2.10 10.16
N TRP A 21 9.07 -2.23 9.27
CA TRP A 21 8.85 -1.34 8.14
C TRP A 21 7.63 -0.46 8.43
N MET A 22 7.82 0.86 8.37
CA MET A 22 6.74 1.84 8.37
C MET A 22 6.30 2.11 6.92
N ILE A 23 5.04 1.83 6.63
CA ILE A 23 4.40 2.03 5.34
C ILE A 23 3.45 3.22 5.48
N VAL A 24 3.58 4.22 4.62
CA VAL A 24 2.70 5.39 4.59
C VAL A 24 2.05 5.45 3.22
N GLU A 25 0.74 5.24 3.17
CA GLU A 25 -0.03 5.17 1.93
C GLU A 25 -1.27 6.06 2.02
N PRO A 26 -1.80 6.54 0.87
CA PRO A 26 -3.01 7.34 0.88
C PRO A 26 -4.17 6.59 1.54
N PHE A 27 -4.97 7.32 2.33
CA PHE A 27 -6.07 6.73 3.07
C PHE A 27 -7.12 6.18 2.10
N ALA A 28 -7.46 4.92 2.29
CA ALA A 28 -8.56 4.25 1.61
C ALA A 28 -9.12 3.15 2.52
N HIS A 29 -10.44 3.03 2.55
CA HIS A 29 -11.12 1.84 3.01
C HIS A 29 -11.04 0.73 1.95
N ASP A 30 -11.28 -0.51 2.36
CA ASP A 30 -11.22 -1.67 1.45
C ASP A 30 -12.41 -1.70 0.48
N ALA A 31 -13.56 -1.16 0.87
CA ALA A 31 -14.76 -1.11 0.03
C ALA A 31 -14.93 0.26 -0.63
N LEU A 32 -15.25 0.28 -1.93
CA LEU A 32 -15.34 1.50 -2.74
C LEU A 32 -16.35 2.50 -2.18
N GLU A 33 -17.52 2.03 -1.78
CA GLU A 33 -18.63 2.79 -1.23
C GLU A 33 -18.24 3.63 0.01
N GLN A 34 -17.25 3.17 0.78
CA GLN A 34 -16.72 3.89 1.94
C GLN A 34 -15.75 5.01 1.53
N ASN A 35 -15.24 4.97 0.30
CA ASN A 35 -14.32 5.97 -0.27
C ASN A 35 -15.03 7.02 -1.13
N ILE A 36 -16.36 6.99 -1.25
CA ILE A 36 -17.13 7.99 -2.02
C ILE A 36 -17.24 9.27 -1.20
N ASN A 37 -16.15 10.05 -1.21
CA ASN A 37 -16.02 11.33 -0.54
C ASN A 37 -15.05 12.24 -1.35
N PRO A 38 -14.92 13.54 -1.03
CA PRO A 38 -14.06 14.44 -1.79
C PRO A 38 -12.59 14.01 -1.87
N VAL A 39 -12.05 13.42 -0.80
CA VAL A 39 -10.65 12.95 -0.75
C VAL A 39 -10.48 11.71 -1.64
N GLY A 40 -11.38 10.74 -1.53
CA GLY A 40 -11.39 9.55 -2.38
C GLY A 40 -11.52 9.93 -3.86
N ARG A 41 -12.41 10.87 -4.22
CA ARG A 41 -12.53 11.38 -5.60
C ARG A 41 -11.20 11.94 -6.11
N LEU A 42 -10.49 12.73 -5.29
CA LEU A 42 -9.18 13.28 -5.64
C LEU A 42 -8.16 12.18 -5.91
N TYR A 43 -8.02 11.23 -4.97
CA TYR A 43 -7.02 10.17 -5.10
C TYR A 43 -7.34 9.16 -6.20
N TYR A 44 -8.60 8.77 -6.41
CA TYR A 44 -8.98 7.94 -7.56
C TYR A 44 -8.63 8.64 -8.88
N SER A 45 -9.04 9.90 -9.05
CA SER A 45 -8.75 10.67 -10.27
C SER A 45 -7.25 10.77 -10.54
N ALA A 46 -6.47 11.15 -9.52
CA ALA A 46 -5.02 11.26 -9.64
C ALA A 46 -4.38 9.89 -9.93
N SER A 47 -4.84 8.83 -9.26
CA SER A 47 -4.28 7.49 -9.41
C SER A 47 -4.54 6.91 -10.80
N THR A 48 -5.74 7.08 -11.33
CA THR A 48 -6.13 6.65 -12.68
C THR A 48 -5.26 7.30 -13.75
N LEU A 49 -4.87 8.56 -13.56
CA LEU A 49 -4.08 9.31 -14.55
C LEU A 49 -2.57 9.18 -14.35
N VAL A 50 -2.10 8.81 -13.14
CA VAL A 50 -0.68 8.82 -12.80
C VAL A 50 -0.20 7.47 -12.25
N CYS A 51 -0.63 7.08 -11.05
CA CYS A 51 -0.04 5.95 -10.34
C CYS A 51 -0.31 4.60 -11.01
N VAL A 52 -1.54 4.38 -11.49
CA VAL A 52 -1.96 3.15 -12.17
C VAL A 52 -1.21 2.97 -13.50
N PRO A 53 -1.24 3.93 -14.45
CA PRO A 53 -0.51 3.77 -15.72
C PRO A 53 1.00 3.68 -15.50
N THR A 54 1.57 4.39 -14.53
CA THR A 54 3.00 4.27 -14.17
C THR A 54 3.35 2.88 -13.65
N SER A 55 2.45 2.24 -12.89
CA SER A 55 2.64 0.85 -12.44
C SER A 55 2.56 -0.11 -13.62
N LEU A 56 1.53 0.02 -14.47
CA LEU A 56 1.32 -0.82 -15.65
C LEU A 56 2.46 -0.75 -16.67
N ASN A 57 3.21 0.35 -16.71
CA ASN A 57 4.38 0.51 -17.57
C ASN A 57 5.66 -0.16 -17.00
N GLN A 58 5.56 -0.93 -15.92
CA GLN A 58 6.65 -1.71 -15.34
C GLN A 58 6.38 -3.21 -15.51
N GLU A 59 7.42 -4.03 -15.50
CA GLU A 59 7.36 -5.47 -15.83
C GLU A 59 6.26 -6.24 -15.06
N VAL A 60 6.14 -6.02 -13.74
CA VAL A 60 5.13 -6.72 -12.91
C VAL A 60 3.75 -6.07 -12.99
N GLY A 61 3.66 -4.75 -13.19
CA GLY A 61 2.40 -4.08 -13.52
C GLY A 61 1.25 -4.27 -12.52
N THR A 62 1.50 -4.43 -11.21
CA THR A 62 0.42 -4.83 -10.27
C THR A 62 -0.74 -3.84 -10.19
N ALA A 63 -0.52 -2.57 -10.51
CA ALA A 63 -1.55 -1.54 -10.65
C ALA A 63 -2.44 -1.32 -9.41
N LEU A 64 -1.86 -1.40 -8.20
CA LEU A 64 -2.61 -1.16 -6.95
C LEU A 64 -3.29 0.21 -6.88
N GLY A 65 -2.68 1.23 -7.50
CA GLY A 65 -3.13 2.61 -7.40
C GLY A 65 -2.90 3.21 -6.00
N ALA A 66 -3.49 4.38 -5.78
CA ALA A 66 -3.41 5.15 -4.54
C ALA A 66 -4.49 4.75 -3.52
N GLN A 67 -5.51 4.01 -3.95
CA GLN A 67 -6.68 3.66 -3.14
C GLN A 67 -6.74 2.13 -2.95
N ALA A 68 -5.61 1.54 -2.55
CA ALA A 68 -5.48 0.09 -2.41
C ALA A 68 -6.20 -0.47 -1.16
N GLY A 69 -6.34 0.33 -0.11
CA GLY A 69 -6.91 -0.09 1.16
C GLY A 69 -5.95 -0.90 2.03
N GLU A 70 -6.21 -0.94 3.34
CA GLU A 70 -5.36 -1.67 4.29
C GLU A 70 -5.33 -3.17 3.99
N GLY A 71 -6.47 -3.77 3.65
CA GLY A 71 -6.56 -5.20 3.37
C GLY A 71 -5.61 -5.61 2.26
N ARG A 72 -5.58 -4.87 1.16
CA ARG A 72 -4.68 -5.17 0.04
C ARG A 72 -3.22 -4.94 0.40
N LEU A 73 -2.91 -3.84 1.10
CA LEU A 73 -1.54 -3.52 1.55
C LEU A 73 -1.00 -4.57 2.53
N ARG A 74 -1.86 -5.10 3.41
CA ARG A 74 -1.54 -6.21 4.31
C ARG A 74 -1.16 -7.47 3.55
N GLU A 75 -1.91 -7.82 2.52
CA GLU A 75 -1.60 -9.02 1.71
C GLU A 75 -0.30 -8.86 0.92
N VAL A 76 0.00 -7.65 0.43
CA VAL A 76 1.31 -7.33 -0.16
C VAL A 76 2.43 -7.55 0.85
N ALA A 77 2.32 -6.96 2.04
CA ALA A 77 3.36 -7.10 3.07
C ALA A 77 3.55 -8.58 3.47
N LYS A 78 2.46 -9.32 3.67
CA LYS A 78 2.52 -10.77 3.96
C LYS A 78 3.19 -11.55 2.83
N SER A 79 2.88 -11.25 1.56
CA SER A 79 3.53 -11.90 0.41
C SER A 79 5.05 -11.63 0.34
N GLY A 80 5.50 -10.52 0.95
CA GLY A 80 6.90 -10.17 1.15
C GLY A 80 7.59 -10.91 2.30
N GLY A 81 6.85 -11.63 3.16
CA GLY A 81 7.39 -12.41 4.28
C GLY A 81 7.04 -11.87 5.67
N PHE A 82 6.45 -10.68 5.78
CA PHE A 82 6.08 -10.10 7.07
C PHE A 82 4.93 -10.88 7.72
N ARG A 83 5.09 -11.23 9.00
CA ARG A 83 4.09 -12.02 9.75
C ARG A 83 3.15 -11.16 10.59
N GLN A 84 3.65 -10.03 11.08
CA GLN A 84 2.89 -9.09 11.87
C GLN A 84 2.63 -7.84 11.04
N PHE A 85 1.38 -7.39 11.05
CA PHE A 85 0.95 -6.20 10.33
C PHE A 85 -0.16 -5.51 11.09
N ARG A 86 -0.04 -4.20 11.32
CA ARG A 86 -1.07 -3.40 12.00
C ARG A 86 -1.13 -1.98 11.46
N ARG A 87 -2.28 -1.33 11.62
CA ARG A 87 -2.39 0.13 11.54
C ARG A 87 -1.78 0.74 12.81
N ALA A 88 -0.74 1.54 12.65
CA ALA A 88 -0.07 2.22 13.74
C ALA A 88 -0.70 3.58 14.05
N ALA A 89 -1.10 4.30 13.01
CA ALA A 89 -1.82 5.56 13.09
C ALA A 89 -2.58 5.82 11.77
N GLU A 90 -3.42 6.85 11.77
CA GLU A 90 -4.04 7.36 10.56
C GLU A 90 -4.23 8.88 10.63
N THR A 91 -4.37 9.47 9.46
CA THR A 91 -4.83 10.85 9.27
C THR A 91 -5.96 10.82 8.25
N PRO A 92 -6.68 11.92 8.03
CA PRO A 92 -7.69 11.97 6.95
C PRO A 92 -7.15 11.65 5.55
N PHE A 93 -5.83 11.68 5.36
CA PHE A 93 -5.18 11.50 4.05
C PHE A 93 -4.28 10.28 3.96
N ASN A 94 -3.84 9.70 5.09
CA ASN A 94 -2.86 8.62 5.09
C ASN A 94 -3.20 7.52 6.10
N LEU A 95 -2.95 6.27 5.69
CA LEU A 95 -2.75 5.14 6.59
C LEU A 95 -1.27 5.03 6.94
N ILE A 96 -0.96 4.89 8.22
CA ILE A 96 0.40 4.59 8.71
C ILE A 96 0.38 3.17 9.25
N LEU A 97 1.05 2.26 8.53
CA LEU A 97 1.04 0.82 8.79
C LEU A 97 2.42 0.37 9.25
N GLU A 98 2.46 -0.62 10.13
CA GLU A 98 3.68 -1.26 10.61
C GLU A 98 3.67 -2.73 10.19
N ALA A 99 4.73 -3.18 9.53
CA ALA A 99 5.00 -4.58 9.24
C ALA A 99 6.28 -5.04 9.94
N ARG A 100 6.25 -6.13 10.71
CA ARG A 100 7.42 -6.61 11.49
C ARG A 100 7.93 -7.97 11.03
N HIS A 101 9.26 -8.10 11.04
CA HIS A 101 10.04 -9.31 10.75
C HIS A 101 9.96 -10.31 11.92
#